data_AF-A0A357R5S6-F1
#
_entry.id   AF-A0A357R5S6-F1
#
_cell.length_a   1.000
_cell.length_b   1.000
_cell.length_c   1.000
_cell.angle_alpha   90.00
_cell.angle_beta   90.00
_cell.angle_gamma   90.00
#
_symmetry.space_group_name_H-M   'P 1'
#
loop_
_entity.id
_entity.type
_entity.pdbx_description
1 polymer ?
#
loop_
_entity_poly.entity_id
_entity_poly.type
_entity_poly.pdbx_seq_one_letter_code
_entity_poly.pdbx_strand_id
1 'polypeptide(L)'
;QGIGDTLRVSVTGPPESEIPIAIGILRALGLRPGVEIISCPTCGRSGYDVAKAAQEVEAHLSMVDLHLKVAVMGCVVNGPGEARHADFGIAFGPSEGVLFQKGEVVNKMPNEELPNALIKLMDLARETEDPRCKHEGCSRNSRL
;
A
#
# COMPACT_ATOMS: atom_id res chain seq x y z
N GLN A 1 25.69 -3.60 4.22
CA GLN A 1 27.13 -3.36 4.03
C GLN A 1 27.45 -1.91 3.64
N GLY A 2 26.45 -1.05 3.33
CA GLY A 2 26.70 0.38 3.10
C GLY A 2 27.53 0.69 1.85
N ILE A 3 27.47 -0.19 0.84
CA ILE A 3 28.23 -0.07 -0.40
C ILE A 3 27.24 0.21 -1.54
N GLY A 4 27.54 1.21 -2.36
CA GLY A 4 26.81 1.55 -3.58
C GLY A 4 26.12 2.92 -3.49
N ASP A 5 26.57 3.85 -4.33
CA ASP A 5 26.00 5.21 -4.43
C ASP A 5 24.91 5.34 -5.50
N THR A 6 24.93 4.44 -6.48
CA THR A 6 23.97 4.37 -7.58
C THR A 6 23.72 2.91 -7.95
N LEU A 7 22.53 2.61 -8.48
CA LEU A 7 22.22 1.30 -9.02
C LEU A 7 21.59 1.40 -10.41
N ARG A 8 21.76 0.33 -11.18
CA ARG A 8 21.02 0.05 -12.40
C ARG A 8 20.61 -1.41 -12.36
N VAL A 9 19.37 -1.69 -12.74
CA VAL A 9 18.87 -3.05 -12.87
C VAL A 9 18.89 -3.42 -14.34
N SER A 10 19.52 -4.53 -14.70
CA SER A 10 19.57 -4.99 -16.10
C SER A 10 18.56 -6.11 -16.28
N VAL A 11 17.55 -5.86 -17.12
CA VAL A 11 16.49 -6.82 -17.44
C VAL A 11 16.45 -7.10 -18.93
N THR A 12 16.18 -8.36 -19.28
CA THR A 12 15.89 -8.72 -20.67
C THR A 12 14.44 -8.32 -20.96
N GLY A 13 14.24 -7.10 -21.45
CA GLY A 13 12.91 -6.54 -21.71
C GLY A 13 12.94 -5.05 -21.98
N PRO A 14 11.77 -4.39 -21.96
CA PRO A 14 11.67 -2.94 -22.15
C PRO A 14 12.41 -2.19 -21.02
N PRO A 15 13.25 -1.18 -21.35
CA PRO A 15 14.06 -0.46 -20.36
C PRO A 15 13.24 0.29 -19.31
N GLU A 16 11.97 0.57 -19.59
CA GLU A 16 11.03 1.23 -18.67
C GLU A 16 10.79 0.39 -17.42
N SER A 17 10.99 -0.93 -17.49
CA SER A 17 10.87 -1.84 -16.34
C SER A 17 12.10 -1.78 -15.40
N GLU A 18 13.26 -1.27 -15.84
CA GLU A 18 14.45 -1.17 -14.98
C GLU A 18 14.20 -0.23 -13.78
N ILE A 19 13.49 0.87 -13.99
CA ILE A 19 13.28 1.92 -12.98
C ILE A 19 12.37 1.46 -11.83
N PRO A 20 11.16 0.92 -12.07
CA PRO A 20 10.30 0.40 -10.99
C PRO A 20 11.00 -0.67 -10.16
N ILE A 21 11.77 -1.56 -10.79
CA ILE A 21 12.50 -2.63 -10.09
C ILE A 21 13.60 -2.02 -9.22
N ALA A 22 14.39 -1.08 -9.74
CA ALA A 22 15.43 -0.39 -8.98
C ALA A 22 14.86 0.32 -7.74
N ILE A 23 13.73 1.01 -7.90
CA ILE A 23 13.02 1.66 -6.80
C ILE A 23 12.52 0.62 -5.79
N GLY A 24 11.95 -0.49 -6.25
CA GLY A 24 11.48 -1.59 -5.41
C GLY A 24 12.58 -2.18 -4.53
N ILE A 25 13.78 -2.41 -5.09
CA ILE A 25 14.94 -2.89 -4.32
C ILE A 25 15.31 -1.92 -3.21
N LEU A 26 15.39 -0.62 -3.52
CA LEU A 26 15.72 0.40 -2.52
C LEU A 26 14.65 0.50 -1.43
N ARG A 27 13.37 0.41 -1.78
CA ARG A 27 12.24 0.44 -0.82
C ARG A 27 12.27 -0.79 0.10
N ALA A 28 12.46 -1.99 -0.45
CA ALA A 28 12.55 -3.23 0.32
C ALA A 28 13.72 -3.23 1.34
N LEU A 29 14.79 -2.50 1.05
CA LEU A 29 15.93 -2.32 1.96
C LEU A 29 15.77 -1.12 2.91
N GLY A 30 14.67 -0.36 2.83
CA GLY A 30 14.46 0.86 3.61
C GLY A 30 15.39 2.02 3.23
N LEU A 31 16.01 1.98 2.05
CA LEU A 31 16.98 2.98 1.57
C LEU A 31 16.31 4.13 0.79
N ARG A 32 15.04 3.99 0.41
CA ARG A 32 14.25 5.03 -0.24
C ARG A 32 12.84 5.06 0.35
N PRO A 33 12.28 6.26 0.62
CA PRO A 33 10.90 6.39 1.07
C PRO A 33 9.90 5.99 -0.02
N GLY A 34 8.67 5.75 0.41
CA GLY A 34 7.55 5.35 -0.45
C GLY A 34 6.76 4.21 0.17
N VAL A 35 5.64 3.91 -0.49
CA VAL A 35 4.73 2.87 -0.04
C VAL A 35 5.28 1.49 -0.38
N GLU A 36 5.29 0.62 0.62
CA GLU A 36 5.55 -0.81 0.49
C GLU A 36 4.23 -1.57 0.58
N ILE A 37 3.88 -2.33 -0.47
CA ILE A 37 2.68 -3.15 -0.49
C ILE A 37 3.06 -4.60 -0.19
N ILE A 38 2.45 -5.14 0.86
CA ILE A 38 2.59 -6.52 1.31
C ILE A 38 1.30 -7.23 0.95
N SER A 39 1.36 -8.23 0.08
CA SER A 39 0.19 -9.03 -0.29
C SER A 39 0.43 -10.52 -0.03
N CYS A 40 -0.63 -11.22 0.33
CA CYS A 40 -0.54 -12.67 0.46
C CYS A 40 -0.49 -13.30 -0.96
N PRO A 41 0.20 -14.45 -1.12
CA PRO A 41 0.07 -15.22 -2.35
C PRO A 41 -1.39 -15.64 -2.54
N THR A 42 -1.84 -15.70 -3.79
CA THR A 42 -3.19 -16.19 -4.11
C THR A 42 -3.31 -17.64 -3.64
N CYS A 43 -4.42 -17.97 -2.98
CA CYS A 43 -4.68 -19.32 -2.46
C CYS A 43 -6.13 -19.73 -2.71
N GLY A 44 -6.45 -21.03 -2.58
CA GLY A 44 -7.81 -21.53 -2.78
C GLY A 44 -8.85 -21.06 -1.75
N ARG A 45 -8.43 -20.34 -0.71
CA ARG A 45 -9.33 -19.67 0.26
C ARG A 45 -9.70 -18.25 -0.16
N SER A 46 -9.00 -17.71 -1.16
CA SER A 46 -9.23 -16.37 -1.67
C SER A 46 -10.44 -16.39 -2.60
N GLY A 47 -11.57 -15.89 -2.10
CA GLY A 47 -12.77 -15.64 -2.92
C GLY A 47 -12.70 -14.36 -3.75
N TYR A 48 -11.55 -13.68 -3.75
CA TYR A 48 -11.34 -12.37 -4.34
C TYR A 48 -9.99 -12.28 -5.04
N ASP A 49 -9.90 -11.45 -6.08
CA ASP A 49 -8.66 -11.23 -6.82
C ASP A 49 -7.74 -10.26 -6.06
N VAL A 50 -6.90 -10.85 -5.21
CA VAL A 50 -5.91 -10.13 -4.39
C VAL A 50 -4.89 -9.40 -5.27
N ALA A 51 -4.48 -10.01 -6.38
CA ALA A 51 -3.48 -9.43 -7.27
C ALA A 51 -4.02 -8.14 -7.90
N LYS A 52 -5.27 -8.17 -8.37
CA LYS A 52 -5.94 -6.98 -8.89
C LYS A 52 -6.11 -5.90 -7.83
N ALA A 53 -6.58 -6.26 -6.63
CA ALA A 53 -6.74 -5.29 -5.54
C ALA A 53 -5.39 -4.65 -5.15
N ALA A 54 -4.31 -5.43 -5.08
CA ALA A 54 -2.98 -4.92 -4.80
C ALA A 54 -2.48 -3.96 -5.89
N GLN A 55 -2.72 -4.27 -7.17
CA GLN A 55 -2.37 -3.39 -8.30
C GLN A 55 -3.16 -2.08 -8.28
N GLU A 56 -4.45 -2.12 -7.94
CA GLU A 56 -5.29 -0.91 -7.81
C GLU A 56 -4.76 0.01 -6.70
N VAL A 57 -4.41 -0.58 -5.55
CA VAL A 57 -3.81 0.14 -4.42
C VAL A 57 -2.42 0.68 -4.80
N GLU A 58 -1.59 -0.09 -5.49
CA GLU A 58 -0.26 0.32 -5.95
C GLU A 58 -0.31 1.48 -6.94
N ALA A 59 -1.20 1.42 -7.93
CA ALA A 59 -1.37 2.47 -8.92
C ALA A 59 -1.74 3.81 -8.26
N HIS A 60 -2.64 3.76 -7.27
CA HIS A 60 -3.05 4.94 -6.52
C HIS A 60 -1.92 5.54 -5.67
N LEU A 61 -1.04 4.68 -5.14
CA LEU A 61 0.02 5.06 -4.21
C LEU A 61 1.38 5.32 -4.88
N SER A 62 1.46 5.16 -6.20
CA SER A 62 2.70 5.28 -6.98
C SER A 62 3.45 6.61 -6.81
N MET A 63 2.73 7.69 -6.50
CA MET A 63 3.26 9.05 -6.32
C MET A 63 3.37 9.49 -4.85
N VAL A 64 3.20 8.57 -3.89
CA VAL A 64 3.23 8.89 -2.46
C VAL A 64 4.64 8.70 -1.90
N ASP A 65 5.24 9.79 -1.42
CA ASP A 65 6.60 9.83 -0.84
C ASP A 65 6.63 9.53 0.67
N LEU A 66 5.55 8.97 1.23
CA LEU A 66 5.50 8.57 2.64
C LEU A 66 6.01 7.15 2.80
N HIS A 67 6.71 6.91 3.91
CA HIS A 67 7.16 5.57 4.29
C HIS A 67 6.02 4.83 4.98
N LEU A 68 5.13 4.23 4.19
CA LEU A 68 3.96 3.50 4.67
C LEU A 68 4.02 2.04 4.23
N LYS A 69 3.63 1.14 5.13
CA LYS A 69 3.42 -0.28 4.84
C LYS A 69 1.95 -0.58 4.72
N VAL A 70 1.54 -1.11 3.58
CA VAL A 70 0.14 -1.39 3.26
C VAL A 70 -0.06 -2.87 3.00
N ALA A 71 -0.98 -3.49 3.72
CA ALA A 71 -1.28 -4.92 3.59
C ALA A 71 -2.55 -5.17 2.75
N VAL A 72 -2.46 -6.05 1.76
CA VAL A 72 -3.61 -6.51 0.94
C VAL A 72 -3.72 -8.03 1.02
N MET A 73 -4.63 -8.51 1.86
CA MET A 73 -4.71 -9.91 2.25
C MET A 73 -5.95 -10.60 1.69
N GLY A 74 -5.76 -11.80 1.14
CA GLY A 74 -6.82 -12.57 0.50
C GLY A 74 -7.74 -13.36 1.42
N CYS A 75 -7.42 -13.43 2.72
CA CYS A 75 -8.29 -14.06 3.70
C CYS A 75 -8.13 -13.43 5.09
N VAL A 76 -9.22 -13.41 5.87
CA VAL A 76 -9.22 -12.96 7.27
C VAL A 76 -8.51 -13.91 8.25
N VAL A 77 -8.11 -15.11 7.82
CA VAL A 77 -7.51 -16.13 8.69
C VAL A 77 -6.07 -15.77 9.03
N ASN A 78 -5.24 -15.61 8.00
CA ASN A 78 -3.84 -15.23 8.18
C ASN A 78 -3.63 -13.72 8.00
N GLY A 79 -4.58 -13.03 7.35
CA GLY A 79 -4.48 -11.60 7.02
C GLY A 79 -4.15 -10.69 8.22
N PRO A 80 -4.82 -10.79 9.38
CA PRO A 80 -4.51 -9.95 10.54
C PRO A 80 -3.12 -10.20 11.13
N GLY A 81 -2.63 -11.45 11.10
CA GLY A 81 -1.32 -11.81 11.62
C GLY A 81 -0.19 -11.32 10.71
N GLU A 82 -0.36 -11.49 9.40
CA GLU A 82 0.59 -11.03 8.37
C GLU A 82 0.59 -9.50 8.25
N ALA A 83 -0.56 -8.84 8.50
CA ALA A 83 -0.71 -7.39 8.45
C ALA A 83 -0.34 -6.66 9.76
N ARG A 84 0.09 -7.37 10.82
CA ARG A 84 0.39 -6.74 12.12
C ARG A 84 1.48 -5.68 12.06
N HIS A 85 2.39 -5.80 11.09
CA HIS A 85 3.48 -4.87 10.86
C HIS A 85 3.16 -3.81 9.80
N ALA A 86 1.95 -3.80 9.27
CA ALA A 86 1.48 -2.80 8.31
C ALA A 86 0.81 -1.63 9.04
N ASP A 87 0.97 -0.43 8.49
CA ASP A 87 0.31 0.78 8.98
C ASP A 87 -1.17 0.76 8.64
N PHE A 88 -1.50 0.26 7.45
CA PHE A 88 -2.86 0.12 6.95
C PHE A 88 -3.02 -1.20 6.22
N GLY A 89 -4.25 -1.73 6.14
CA GLY A 89 -4.46 -2.86 5.26
C GLY A 89 -5.90 -3.35 5.20
N ILE A 90 -6.13 -4.32 4.33
CA ILE A 90 -7.42 -5.00 4.16
C ILE A 90 -7.24 -6.50 4.18
N ALA A 91 -8.24 -7.22 4.68
CA ALA A 91 -8.36 -8.66 4.49
C ALA A 91 -9.75 -9.02 3.99
N PHE A 92 -9.81 -9.68 2.84
CA PHE A 92 -11.05 -10.16 2.26
C PHE A 92 -11.60 -11.36 3.04
N GLY A 93 -12.92 -11.42 3.18
CA GLY A 93 -13.62 -12.58 3.73
C GLY A 93 -14.64 -13.17 2.75
N PRO A 94 -15.37 -14.22 3.14
CA PRO A 94 -16.34 -14.88 2.25
C PRO A 94 -17.50 -13.98 1.79
N SER A 95 -17.90 -12.99 2.60
CA SER A 95 -19.01 -12.07 2.31
C SER A 95 -18.62 -10.62 2.59
N GLU A 96 -18.04 -10.38 3.76
CA GLU A 96 -17.47 -9.11 4.19
C GLU A 96 -16.00 -9.29 4.50
N GLY A 97 -15.24 -8.22 4.40
CA GLY A 97 -13.87 -8.19 4.86
C GLY A 97 -13.65 -7.07 5.86
N VAL A 98 -12.39 -6.89 6.21
CA VAL A 98 -11.99 -6.04 7.32
C VAL A 98 -10.92 -5.05 6.88
N LEU A 99 -11.03 -3.84 7.38
CA LEU A 99 -10.06 -2.76 7.22
C LEU A 99 -9.27 -2.63 8.53
N PHE A 100 -7.95 -2.57 8.43
CA PHE A 100 -7.04 -2.47 9.56
C PHE A 100 -6.22 -1.19 9.52
N GLN A 101 -5.89 -0.68 10.71
CA GLN A 101 -4.91 0.38 10.92
C GLN A 101 -4.03 0.00 12.11
N LYS A 102 -2.71 -0.02 11.92
CA LYS A 102 -1.71 -0.34 12.96
C LYS A 102 -2.00 -1.65 13.72
N GLY A 103 -2.53 -2.65 13.00
CA GLY A 103 -2.89 -3.95 13.53
C GLY A 103 -4.26 -4.04 14.23
N GLU A 104 -5.04 -2.97 14.28
CA GLU A 104 -6.41 -2.95 14.83
C GLU A 104 -7.46 -2.91 13.73
N VAL A 105 -8.58 -3.61 13.93
CA VAL A 105 -9.71 -3.58 13.00
C VAL A 105 -10.47 -2.27 13.18
N VAL A 106 -10.43 -1.42 12.15
CA VAL A 106 -11.12 -0.11 12.16
C VAL A 106 -12.56 -0.26 11.70
N ASN A 107 -12.80 -1.11 10.69
CA ASN A 107 -14.12 -1.27 10.12
C ASN A 107 -14.31 -2.64 9.44
N LYS A 108 -15.56 -3.03 9.26
CA LYS A 108 -15.99 -4.18 8.45
C LYS A 108 -16.96 -3.71 7.37
N MET A 109 -16.78 -4.20 6.15
CA MET A 109 -17.60 -3.78 5.01
C MET A 109 -17.58 -4.82 3.89
N PRO A 110 -18.46 -4.69 2.88
CA PRO A 110 -18.42 -5.53 1.69
C PRO A 110 -17.04 -5.49 1.02
N ASN A 111 -16.61 -6.63 0.48
CA ASN A 111 -15.27 -6.78 -0.12
C ASN A 111 -15.00 -5.75 -1.23
N GLU A 112 -16.02 -5.41 -2.00
CA GLU A 112 -15.96 -4.46 -3.13
C GLU A 112 -15.62 -3.03 -2.68
N GLU A 113 -15.95 -2.68 -1.43
CA GLU A 113 -15.71 -1.35 -0.87
C GLU A 113 -14.32 -1.22 -0.24
N LEU A 114 -13.67 -2.34 0.10
CA LEU A 114 -12.41 -2.36 0.86
C LEU A 114 -11.27 -1.60 0.18
N PRO A 115 -10.96 -1.80 -1.13
CA PRO A 115 -9.85 -1.07 -1.76
C PRO A 115 -10.06 0.45 -1.71
N ASN A 116 -11.27 0.90 -1.99
CA ASN A 116 -11.64 2.31 -1.94
C ASN A 116 -11.59 2.88 -0.52
N ALA A 117 -12.04 2.11 0.48
CA ALA A 117 -11.98 2.51 1.87
C ALA A 117 -10.55 2.60 2.40
N LEU A 118 -9.68 1.68 1.98
CA LEU A 118 -8.25 1.70 2.31
C LEU A 118 -7.59 2.97 1.76
N ILE A 119 -7.81 3.27 0.47
CA ILE A 119 -7.29 4.48 -0.16
C ILE A 119 -7.75 5.73 0.59
N LYS A 120 -9.06 5.85 0.89
CA LYS A 120 -9.59 6.98 1.65
C LYS A 120 -8.94 7.09 3.03
N LEU A 121 -8.84 5.99 3.77
CA LEU A 121 -8.22 5.98 5.10
C LEU A 121 -6.78 6.50 5.04
N MET A 122 -6.04 6.09 4.02
CA MET A 122 -4.67 6.55 3.80
C MET A 122 -4.63 8.04 3.45
N ASP A 123 -5.50 8.53 2.56
CA ASP A 123 -5.59 9.96 2.22
C ASP A 123 -5.92 10.84 3.43
N LEU A 124 -6.86 10.40 4.27
CA LEU A 124 -7.15 11.08 5.53
C LEU A 124 -5.93 11.10 6.47
N ALA A 125 -5.20 9.99 6.59
CA ALA A 125 -4.00 9.93 7.41
C ALA A 125 -2.90 10.88 6.89
N ARG A 126 -2.75 11.00 5.55
CA ARG A 126 -1.83 11.94 4.90
C ARG A 126 -2.13 13.38 5.27
N GLU A 127 -3.40 13.78 5.24
CA GLU A 127 -3.82 15.13 5.60
C GLU A 127 -3.49 15.48 7.06
N THR A 128 -3.55 14.50 7.97
CA THR A 128 -3.25 14.71 9.40
C THR A 128 -1.75 14.76 9.72
N GLU A 129 -0.92 14.08 8.93
CA GLU A 129 0.53 13.99 9.15
C GLU A 129 1.34 15.00 8.32
N ASP A 130 0.76 15.65 7.30
CA ASP A 130 1.44 16.71 6.55
C ASP A 130 1.60 18.00 7.38
N PRO A 131 2.83 18.45 7.70
CA PRO A 131 3.07 19.70 8.42
C PRO A 131 2.56 20.96 7.68
N ARG A 132 2.30 20.88 6.36
CA ARG A 132 1.69 21.96 5.56
C ARG A 132 0.18 22.06 5.78
N CYS A 133 -0.49 21.00 6.22
CA CYS A 133 -1.93 20.97 6.44
C CYS A 133 -2.35 21.56 7.80
N LYS A 134 -1.39 21.72 8.72
CA LYS A 134 -1.62 22.30 10.08
C LYS A 134 -1.69 23.83 10.12
N HIS A 135 -1.52 24.49 8.98
CA HIS A 135 -1.75 25.94 8.89
C HIS A 135 -3.19 26.15 8.40
N GLU A 136 -4.00 26.81 9.23
CA GLU A 136 -5.34 27.29 8.86
C GLU A 136 -5.26 28.07 7.54
N GLY A 137 -5.59 27.40 6.42
CA GLY A 137 -5.40 27.99 5.10
C GLY A 137 -5.15 27.02 3.94
N CYS A 138 -5.27 25.70 4.10
CA CYS A 138 -5.24 24.78 2.96
C CYS A 138 -6.54 24.93 2.14
N SER A 139 -6.61 26.01 1.35
CA SER A 139 -7.65 26.18 0.34
C SER A 139 -7.48 25.06 -0.66
N ARG A 140 -8.52 24.22 -0.77
CA ARG A 140 -8.78 23.32 -1.88
C ARG A 140 -8.59 24.07 -3.21
N ASN A 141 -7.40 24.01 -3.80
CA ASN A 141 -7.15 24.17 -5.24
C ASN A 141 -5.65 24.14 -5.54
N SER A 142 -5.22 23.06 -6.19
CA SER A 142 -4.48 23.21 -7.44
C SER A 142 -4.44 21.85 -8.13
N ARG A 143 -5.30 21.70 -9.14
CA ARG A 143 -4.94 20.99 -10.36
C ARG A 143 -3.52 21.40 -10.74
N LEU A 144 -2.69 20.41 -11.11
CA LEU A 144 -1.92 20.35 -12.36
C LEU A 144 -1.23 18.98 -12.42
#